data_AF-A0A5B6UCJ5-F1
#
_entry.id   AF-A0A5B6UCJ5-F1
#
_cell.length_a   1.000
_cell.length_b   1.000
_cell.length_c   1.000
_cell.angle_alpha   90.00
_cell.angle_beta   90.00
_cell.angle_gamma   90.00
#
_symmetry.space_group_name_H-M   'P 1'
#
loop_
_entity.id
_entity.type
_entity.pdbx_description
1 polymer ?
#
loop_
_entity_poly.entity_id
_entity_poly.type
_entity_poly.pdbx_seq_one_letter_code
_entity_poly.pdbx_strand_id
1 'polypeptide(L)'
;MNLFLSYLQFSPTSEHILLAYGRRHSSLLKSVIIDGQTTVPIYTILEVYRVSDMELVRVLPSAEDEVNVACFHPSVGGGLVYGTKEGKLRILQYDSSNSTTHNASGFLDENMFEVGGPSVQVPTYALEC
;
A
#
# COMPACT_ATOMS: atom_id res chain seq x y z
N MET A 1 23.40 3.76 -6.42
CA MET A 1 22.27 2.98 -5.86
C MET A 1 21.04 3.38 -6.67
N ASN A 2 20.52 2.52 -7.54
CA ASN A 2 19.48 2.91 -8.50
C ASN A 2 18.15 2.25 -8.09
N LEU A 3 17.34 2.97 -7.30
CA LEU A 3 15.92 2.65 -7.12
C LEU A 3 15.22 2.81 -8.47
N PHE A 4 14.41 1.83 -8.87
CA PHE A 4 13.61 1.94 -10.09
C PHE A 4 12.22 2.44 -9.72
N LEU A 5 12.10 3.77 -9.63
CA LEU A 5 10.82 4.46 -9.57
C LEU A 5 10.14 4.28 -10.92
N SER A 6 9.06 3.52 -10.97
CA SER A 6 8.32 3.29 -12.22
C SER A 6 7.26 4.35 -12.47
N TYR A 7 6.71 4.95 -11.40
CA TYR A 7 5.66 5.94 -11.54
C TYR A 7 5.63 6.94 -10.38
N LEU A 8 5.34 8.20 -10.70
CA LEU A 8 5.11 9.28 -9.75
C LEU A 8 3.88 10.06 -10.19
N GLN A 9 2.92 10.27 -9.28
CA GLN A 9 1.72 11.05 -9.59
C GLN A 9 1.21 11.79 -8.35
N PHE A 10 0.77 13.04 -8.55
CA PHE A 10 -0.01 13.78 -7.57
C PHE A 10 -1.46 13.29 -7.49
N SER A 11 -2.04 13.31 -6.31
CA SER A 11 -3.48 13.12 -6.14
C SER A 11 -4.26 14.21 -6.89
N PRO A 12 -5.56 14.02 -7.16
CA PRO A 12 -6.39 15.04 -7.81
C PRO A 12 -6.38 16.40 -7.08
N THR A 13 -6.20 16.40 -5.76
CA THR A 13 -6.09 17.62 -4.93
C THR A 13 -4.67 18.17 -4.83
N SER A 14 -3.66 17.46 -5.35
CA SER A 14 -2.23 17.76 -5.16
C SER A 14 -1.74 17.74 -3.71
N GLU A 15 -2.55 17.26 -2.76
CA GLU A 15 -2.18 17.14 -1.35
C GLU A 15 -1.30 15.91 -1.08
N HIS A 16 -1.31 14.93 -1.99
CA HIS A 16 -0.56 13.70 -1.85
C HIS A 16 0.25 13.37 -3.11
N ILE A 17 1.39 12.71 -2.94
CA ILE A 17 2.20 12.13 -4.02
C ILE A 17 2.24 10.61 -3.85
N LEU A 18 1.97 9.89 -4.94
CA LEU A 18 2.14 8.45 -5.06
C LEU A 18 3.50 8.14 -5.67
N LEU A 19 4.27 7.27 -5.01
CA LEU A 19 5.49 6.67 -5.55
C LEU A 19 5.26 5.17 -5.76
N ALA A 20 5.49 4.69 -6.98
CA ALA A 20 5.39 3.28 -7.33
C ALA A 20 6.76 2.70 -7.68
N TYR A 21 7.05 1.51 -7.17
CA TYR A 21 8.31 0.81 -7.39
C TYR A 21 8.13 -0.40 -8.30
N GLY A 22 8.89 -0.40 -9.40
CA GLY A 22 8.79 -1.44 -10.41
C GLY A 22 9.83 -2.53 -10.30
N ARG A 23 10.71 -2.53 -9.29
CA ARG A 23 11.69 -3.60 -9.09
C ARG A 23 11.86 -3.89 -7.62
N ARG A 24 11.92 -5.17 -7.27
CA ARG A 24 12.34 -5.60 -5.93
C ARG A 24 13.81 -5.27 -5.73
N HIS A 25 14.09 -4.46 -4.72
CA HIS A 25 15.43 -4.07 -4.31
C HIS A 25 15.53 -4.17 -2.79
N SER A 26 16.71 -4.50 -2.26
CA SER A 26 16.89 -4.73 -0.82
C SER A 26 16.54 -3.51 0.04
N SER A 27 16.69 -2.29 -0.48
CA SER A 27 16.28 -1.06 0.21
C SER A 27 14.76 -0.91 0.37
N LEU A 28 13.98 -1.63 -0.44
CA LEU A 28 12.53 -1.68 -0.35
C LEU A 28 12.06 -2.93 0.42
N LEU A 29 12.97 -3.77 0.90
CA LEU A 29 12.61 -4.94 1.69
C LEU A 29 11.98 -4.45 3.01
N LYS A 30 10.70 -4.77 3.19
CA LYS A 30 9.94 -4.37 4.37
C LYS A 30 10.02 -5.41 5.46
N SER A 31 9.89 -6.67 5.10
CA SER A 31 9.95 -7.81 6.03
C SER A 31 10.26 -9.10 5.29
N VAL A 32 10.51 -10.16 6.05
CA VAL A 32 10.63 -11.53 5.53
C VAL A 32 9.72 -12.40 6.39
N ILE A 33 8.77 -13.08 5.75
CA ILE A 33 7.94 -14.09 6.42
C ILE A 33 8.63 -15.44 6.28
N ILE A 34 8.63 -16.22 7.36
CA ILE A 34 9.16 -17.58 7.37
C ILE A 34 7.96 -18.52 7.45
N ASP A 35 7.65 -19.18 6.34
CA ASP A 35 6.60 -20.20 6.29
C ASP A 35 7.25 -21.59 6.22
N GLY A 36 7.45 -22.19 7.39
CA GLY A 36 8.14 -23.48 7.52
C GLY A 36 9.59 -23.43 7.02
N GLN A 37 9.84 -23.94 5.80
CA GLN A 37 11.16 -24.02 5.18
C GLN A 37 11.45 -22.90 4.18
N THR A 38 10.46 -22.08 3.82
CA THR A 38 10.62 -21.02 2.82
C THR A 38 10.65 -19.65 3.48
N THR A 39 11.59 -18.82 3.05
CA THR A 39 11.66 -17.40 3.42
C THR A 39 11.07 -16.58 2.28
N VAL A 40 9.95 -15.90 2.52
CA VAL A 40 9.27 -15.07 1.53
C VAL A 40 9.55 -13.59 1.83
N PRO A 41 10.36 -12.91 1.00
CA PRO A 41 10.64 -11.49 1.18
C PRO A 41 9.44 -10.65 0.74
N ILE A 42 9.08 -9.66 1.57
CA ILE A 42 8.02 -8.70 1.30
C ILE A 42 8.66 -7.35 0.99
N TYR A 43 8.32 -6.77 -0.15
CA TYR A 43 8.86 -5.48 -0.59
C TYR A 43 7.78 -4.40 -0.55
N THR A 44 8.18 -3.17 -0.24
CA THR A 44 7.36 -1.99 -0.48
C THR A 44 7.22 -1.78 -1.99
N ILE A 45 5.98 -1.74 -2.47
CA ILE A 45 5.66 -1.56 -3.89
C ILE A 45 5.06 -0.18 -4.19
N LEU A 46 4.40 0.44 -3.22
CA LEU A 46 3.85 1.79 -3.32
C LEU A 46 4.00 2.53 -1.99
N GLU A 47 4.22 3.84 -2.09
CA GLU A 47 4.21 4.78 -0.96
C GLU A 47 3.37 6.01 -1.32
N VAL A 48 2.67 6.55 -0.33
CA VAL A 48 1.94 7.83 -0.46
C VAL A 48 2.48 8.79 0.56
N TYR A 49 2.92 9.96 0.09
CA TYR A 49 3.41 11.04 0.93
C TYR A 49 2.43 12.21 0.91
N ARG A 50 2.24 12.86 2.05
CA ARG A 50 1.59 14.17 2.12
C ARG A 50 2.56 15.23 1.64
N VAL A 51 2.10 16.12 0.76
CA VAL A 51 2.97 17.11 0.10
C VAL A 51 3.44 18.22 1.03
N SER A 52 2.61 18.61 2.00
CA SER A 52 2.89 19.77 2.86
C SER A 52 4.14 19.60 3.73
N ASP A 53 4.41 18.38 4.19
CA ASP A 53 5.50 18.09 5.13
C ASP A 53 6.29 16.83 4.78
N MET A 54 5.97 16.20 3.63
CA MET A 54 6.60 14.96 3.18
C MET A 54 6.43 13.81 4.18
N GLU A 55 5.35 13.81 4.97
CA GLU A 55 5.02 12.69 5.83
C GLU A 55 4.57 11.48 5.00
N LEU A 56 5.13 10.30 5.29
CA LEU A 56 4.70 9.03 4.70
C LEU A 56 3.38 8.59 5.31
N VAL A 57 2.27 8.78 4.57
CA VAL A 57 0.92 8.50 5.07
C VAL A 57 0.43 7.09 4.74
N ARG A 58 1.00 6.42 3.73
CA ARG A 58 0.65 5.04 3.39
C ARG A 58 1.82 4.29 2.77
N VAL A 59 1.94 3.02 3.12
CA VAL A 59 2.86 2.06 2.49
C VAL A 59 2.03 0.85 2.06
N LEU A 60 2.23 0.40 0.82
CA LEU A 60 1.71 -0.89 0.36
C LEU A 60 2.86 -1.88 0.17
N PRO A 61 2.97 -2.91 1.03
CA PRO A 61 3.88 -4.02 0.81
C PRO A 61 3.26 -5.11 -0.08
N SER A 62 4.09 -5.84 -0.82
CA SER A 62 3.70 -7.08 -1.52
C SER A 62 4.89 -8.04 -1.65
N ALA A 63 4.63 -9.34 -1.52
CA ALA A 63 5.59 -10.40 -1.82
C ALA A 63 5.63 -10.75 -3.31
N GLU A 64 4.52 -10.54 -4.01
CA GLU A 64 4.27 -11.07 -5.36
C GLU A 64 4.21 -9.99 -6.43
N ASP A 65 3.76 -8.78 -6.11
CA ASP A 65 3.56 -7.77 -7.14
C ASP A 65 4.84 -6.98 -7.41
N GLU A 66 5.04 -6.61 -8.68
CA GLU A 66 5.97 -5.56 -9.11
C GLU A 66 5.18 -4.55 -9.94
N VAL A 67 5.26 -3.26 -9.60
CA VAL A 67 4.36 -2.25 -10.16
C VAL A 67 4.91 -1.67 -11.46
N ASN A 68 4.12 -1.73 -12.52
CA ASN A 68 4.45 -1.09 -13.79
C ASN A 68 3.89 0.33 -13.85
N VAL A 69 2.63 0.50 -13.45
CA VAL A 69 1.90 1.78 -13.45
C VAL A 69 0.99 1.83 -12.24
N ALA A 70 0.75 3.02 -11.69
CA ALA A 70 -0.25 3.23 -10.67
C ALA A 70 -0.91 4.58 -10.87
N CYS A 71 -2.17 4.75 -10.48
CA CYS A 71 -2.83 6.04 -10.56
C CYS A 71 -3.87 6.23 -9.46
N PHE A 72 -4.06 7.47 -9.04
CA PHE A 72 -5.20 7.82 -8.21
C PHE A 72 -6.49 7.79 -9.02
N HIS A 73 -7.57 7.43 -8.35
CA HIS A 73 -8.90 7.69 -8.88
C HIS A 73 -9.09 9.21 -9.07
N PRO A 74 -9.73 9.68 -10.16
CA PRO A 74 -9.88 11.11 -10.45
C PRO A 74 -10.74 11.85 -9.43
N SER A 75 -11.72 11.18 -8.82
CA SER A 75 -12.50 11.73 -7.70
C SER A 75 -11.79 11.49 -6.37
N VAL A 76 -11.77 12.53 -5.53
CA VAL A 76 -11.27 12.46 -4.14
C VAL A 76 -11.99 11.35 -3.38
N GLY A 77 -11.23 10.56 -2.61
CA GLY A 77 -11.76 9.42 -1.86
C GLY A 77 -12.02 8.15 -2.69
N GLY A 78 -11.81 8.17 -4.02
CA GLY A 78 -12.03 6.98 -4.86
C GLY A 78 -10.92 5.92 -4.80
N GLY A 79 -9.87 6.15 -3.99
CA GLY A 79 -8.73 5.25 -3.86
C GLY A 79 -7.71 5.36 -5.00
N LEU A 80 -7.00 4.27 -5.27
CA LEU A 80 -6.01 4.16 -6.34
C LEU A 80 -6.07 2.80 -7.04
N VAL A 81 -5.51 2.73 -8.23
CA VAL A 81 -5.39 1.51 -9.04
C VAL A 81 -3.94 1.33 -9.44
N TYR A 82 -3.45 0.09 -9.49
CA TYR A 82 -2.13 -0.20 -10.05
C TYR A 82 -2.11 -1.44 -10.93
N GLY A 83 -1.29 -1.36 -11.98
CA GLY A 83 -1.00 -2.44 -12.90
C GLY A 83 0.34 -3.08 -12.55
N THR A 84 0.35 -4.41 -12.51
CA THR A 84 1.55 -5.20 -12.23
C THR A 84 2.24 -5.60 -13.53
N LYS A 85 3.52 -5.97 -13.45
CA LYS A 85 4.26 -6.54 -14.59
C LYS A 85 3.70 -7.87 -15.10
N GLU A 86 2.99 -8.60 -14.25
CA GLU A 86 2.31 -9.86 -14.63
C GLU A 86 0.99 -9.61 -15.39
N GLY A 87 0.61 -8.35 -15.61
CA GLY A 87 -0.63 -7.99 -16.30
C GLY A 87 -1.86 -7.98 -15.41
N LYS A 88 -1.71 -8.10 -14.08
CA LYS A 88 -2.82 -7.97 -13.12
C LYS A 88 -3.11 -6.49 -12.83
N LEU A 89 -4.39 -6.14 -12.75
CA LEU A 89 -4.87 -4.86 -12.24
C LEU A 89 -5.33 -5.03 -10.78
N ARG A 90 -4.94 -4.12 -9.91
CA ARG A 90 -5.28 -4.14 -8.48
C ARG A 90 -5.91 -2.81 -8.10
N ILE A 91 -6.98 -2.85 -7.32
CA ILE A 91 -7.73 -1.68 -6.87
C ILE A 91 -7.58 -1.56 -5.36
N LEU A 92 -7.17 -0.40 -4.88
CA LEU A 92 -7.06 -0.08 -3.47
C LEU A 92 -8.05 1.03 -3.13
N GLN A 93 -9.20 0.65 -2.56
CA GLN A 93 -10.24 1.61 -2.19
C GLN A 93 -9.89 2.30 -0.87
N TYR A 94 -10.34 3.56 -0.74
CA TYR A 94 -10.28 4.29 0.51
C TYR A 94 -11.58 4.02 1.26
N ASP A 95 -11.51 3.33 2.39
CA ASP A 95 -12.67 3.19 3.26
C ASP A 95 -12.78 4.41 4.18
N SER A 96 -13.84 5.20 3.98
CA SER A 96 -14.12 6.41 4.78
C SER A 96 -14.79 6.10 6.12
N SER A 97 -14.99 4.81 6.44
CA SER A 97 -15.70 4.33 7.62
C SER A 97 -15.06 4.69 8.97
N ASN A 98 -13.84 5.23 8.99
CA ASN A 98 -13.18 5.67 10.23
C ASN A 98 -13.60 7.06 10.75
N SER A 99 -14.58 7.74 10.13
CA SER A 99 -14.98 9.10 10.56
C SER A 99 -16.28 9.24 11.35
N THR A 100 -17.22 8.26 11.42
CA THR A 100 -18.37 8.37 12.35
C THR A 100 -19.13 7.05 12.59
N THR A 101 -19.09 6.54 13.84
CA THR A 101 -20.08 5.71 14.59
C THR A 101 -20.61 4.35 14.08
N HIS A 102 -20.45 3.33 14.94
CA HIS A 102 -21.35 2.19 15.31
C HIS A 102 -22.09 1.35 14.23
N ASN A 103 -21.76 0.04 14.26
CA ASN A 103 -22.58 -1.16 13.92
C ASN A 103 -22.90 -1.48 12.43
N ALA A 104 -22.27 -2.59 11.96
CA ALA A 104 -22.70 -3.61 10.97
C ALA A 104 -23.02 -3.14 9.52
N SER A 105 -22.63 -3.79 8.42
CA SER A 105 -22.04 -5.12 8.15
C SER A 105 -21.82 -5.27 6.63
N GLY A 106 -20.71 -5.92 6.21
CA GLY A 106 -20.55 -6.55 4.87
C GLY A 106 -19.19 -6.29 4.18
N PHE A 107 -18.06 -6.91 4.60
CA PHE A 107 -17.40 -8.10 3.96
C PHE A 107 -16.95 -7.85 2.49
N LEU A 108 -15.68 -7.88 2.05
CA LEU A 108 -14.41 -8.57 2.42
C LEU A 108 -13.21 -7.75 1.86
N ASP A 109 -11.94 -7.81 2.30
CA ASP A 109 -11.22 -8.88 2.99
C ASP A 109 -10.00 -8.30 3.76
N GLU A 110 -10.05 -8.34 5.08
CA GLU A 110 -8.85 -8.42 5.92
C GLU A 110 -8.33 -9.87 5.87
N ASN A 111 -7.88 -10.34 4.71
CA ASN A 111 -7.08 -11.56 4.61
C ASN A 111 -6.02 -11.40 3.52
N MET A 112 -4.84 -10.95 3.96
CA MET A 112 -3.63 -11.61 3.51
C MET A 112 -2.81 -11.99 4.74
N PHE A 113 -3.44 -12.74 5.63
CA PHE A 113 -2.78 -13.48 6.69
C PHE A 113 -3.31 -14.90 6.63
N GLU A 114 -2.50 -15.86 6.22
CA GLU A 114 -2.72 -17.24 6.63
C GLU A 114 -1.60 -17.70 7.56
N VAL A 115 -2.05 -17.92 8.81
CA VAL A 115 -1.67 -18.97 9.75
C VAL A 115 -0.26 -18.92 10.35
N GLY A 116 -0.22 -18.45 11.61
CA GLY A 116 0.61 -19.06 12.64
C GLY A 116 1.82 -18.26 13.14
N GLY A 117 1.60 -17.18 13.90
CA GLY A 117 2.67 -16.52 14.66
C GLY A 117 2.17 -15.36 15.51
N PRO A 118 2.76 -15.07 16.69
CA PRO A 118 2.17 -14.19 17.67
C PRO A 118 2.15 -12.73 17.20
N SER A 119 1.03 -12.08 17.48
CA SER A 119 0.68 -10.71 17.14
C SER A 119 1.70 -9.70 17.67
N VAL A 120 2.34 -8.95 16.77
CA VAL A 120 3.06 -7.73 17.12
C VAL A 120 2.17 -6.55 16.71
N GLN A 121 1.56 -5.91 17.70
CA GLN A 121 0.79 -4.68 17.53
C GLN A 121 1.74 -3.54 17.14
N VAL A 122 1.48 -2.91 15.99
CA VAL A 122 2.05 -1.62 15.62
C VAL A 122 0.95 -0.58 15.84
N PRO A 123 1.21 0.53 16.56
CA PRO A 123 0.17 1.50 16.89
C PRO A 123 -0.27 2.29 15.65
N THR A 124 -1.55 2.17 15.33
CA THR A 124 -2.28 3.02 14.38
C THR A 124 -2.46 4.40 14.99
N TYR A 125 -1.74 5.41 14.50
CA TYR A 125 -2.04 6.80 14.80
C TYR A 125 -3.15 7.29 13.87
N ALA A 126 -4.21 7.78 14.47
CA ALA A 126 -5.39 8.33 13.82
C ALA A 126 -5.03 9.57 12.98
N LEU A 127 -5.59 9.65 11.78
CA LEU A 127 -5.52 10.79 10.88
C LEU A 127 -6.49 11.88 11.37
N GLU A 128 -5.96 13.04 11.76
CA GLU A 128 -6.72 14.29 11.81
C GLU A 128 -6.47 15.03 10.48
N CYS A 129 -7.57 15.56 9.93
CA CYS A 129 -7.72 16.13 8.60
C CYS A 129 -6.84 17.36 8.31
#